data_AF-A0AAU7NVC5-F1
#
_entry.id   AF-A0AAU7NVC5-F1
#
_cell.length_a   1.000
_cell.length_b   1.000
_cell.length_c   1.000
_cell.angle_alpha   90.00
_cell.angle_beta   90.00
_cell.angle_gamma   90.00
#
_symmetry.space_group_name_H-M   'P 1'
#
loop_
_entity.id
_entity.type
_entity.pdbx_description
1 polymer ?
#
loop_
_entity_poly.entity_id
_entity_poly.type
_entity_poly.pdbx_seq_one_letter_code
_entity_poly.pdbx_strand_id
1 'polypeptide(L)' 'MDTEDRIRACYQHCCLKYVNREPMNNTSLRERLNIDESNSAIASRVIKQTVDAGLIRLYDPKANRKAYRYVPFWA' A
#
# COMPACT_ATOMS: atom_id res chain seq x y z
N MET A 1 -5.55 -13.37 -10.73
CA MET A 1 -4.67 -12.90 -9.64
C MET A 1 -5.43 -13.05 -8.36
N ASP A 2 -4.97 -13.94 -7.50
CA ASP A 2 -5.65 -14.22 -6.25
C ASP A 2 -5.53 -13.03 -5.29
N THR A 3 -6.38 -12.98 -4.27
CA THR A 3 -6.35 -11.94 -3.24
C THR A 3 -4.99 -11.93 -2.52
N GLU A 4 -4.43 -13.12 -2.30
CA GLU A 4 -3.12 -13.29 -1.65
C GLU A 4 -1.96 -12.74 -2.51
N ASP A 5 -2.02 -12.92 -3.83
CA ASP A 5 -1.04 -12.35 -4.76
C ASP A 5 -1.03 -10.82 -4.69
N ARG A 6 -2.22 -10.21 -4.57
CA ARG A 6 -2.35 -8.75 -4.46
C ARG A 6 -1.77 -8.23 -3.15
N ILE A 7 -1.99 -8.93 -2.05
CA ILE A 7 -1.41 -8.61 -0.73
C ILE A 7 0.12 -8.69 -0.81
N ARG A 8 0.66 -9.78 -1.36
CA ARG A 8 2.10 -9.96 -1.54
C ARG A 8 2.71 -8.87 -2.43
N ALA A 9 2.06 -8.54 -3.55
CA ALA A 9 2.49 -7.46 -4.43
C ALA A 9 2.49 -6.08 -3.73
N CYS A 10 1.46 -5.80 -2.91
CA CYS A 10 1.38 -4.57 -2.13
C CYS A 10 2.51 -4.49 -1.10
N TYR A 11 2.78 -5.59 -0.38
CA TYR A 11 3.88 -5.66 0.59
C TYR A 11 5.24 -5.44 -0.07
N GLN A 12 5.53 -6.13 -1.19
CA GLN A 12 6.79 -5.98 -1.93
C GLN A 12 6.99 -4.56 -2.44
N HIS A 13 5.93 -3.95 -2.99
CA HIS A 13 5.98 -2.56 -3.46
C HIS A 13 6.19 -1.57 -2.30
N CYS A 14 5.57 -1.82 -1.14
CA CYS A 14 5.82 -1.02 0.06
C CYS A 14 7.27 -1.11 0.54
N CYS A 15 7.86 -2.31 0.55
CA CYS A 15 9.26 -2.53 0.88
C CYS A 15 10.20 -1.80 -0.10
N LEU A 16 9.93 -1.93 -1.40
CA LEU A 16 10.72 -1.27 -2.45
C LEU A 16 10.69 0.25 -2.30
N LYS A 17 9.49 0.82 -2.13
CA LYS A 17 9.32 2.26 -1.91
C LYS A 17 10.08 2.72 -0.66
N TYR A 18 9.96 1.99 0.45
CA TYR A 18 10.65 2.32 1.70
C TYR A 18 12.18 2.31 1.54
N VAL A 19 12.75 1.26 0.92
CA VAL A 19 14.20 1.15 0.68
C VAL A 19 14.68 2.27 -0.25
N ASN A 20 13.88 2.65 -1.25
CA ASN A 20 14.16 3.78 -2.13
C ASN A 20 13.90 5.16 -1.49
N ARG A 21 13.52 5.21 -0.21
CA ARG A 21 13.13 6.43 0.52
C ARG A 21 11.96 7.18 -0.12
N GLU A 22 11.11 6.46 -0.84
CA GLU A 22 9.90 6.95 -1.46
C GLU A 22 8.67 6.59 -0.60
N PRO A 23 7.67 7.48 -0.50
CA PRO A 23 6.46 7.18 0.24
C PRO A 23 5.58 6.18 -0.53
N MET A 24 5.14 5.13 0.16
CA MET A 24 4.09 4.25 -0.35
C MET A 24 2.71 4.83 -0.01
N ASN A 25 1.89 5.08 -1.03
CA ASN A 25 0.52 5.58 -0.91
C ASN A 25 -0.42 4.90 -1.94
N ASN A 26 -1.71 5.23 -1.89
CA ASN A 26 -2.72 4.63 -2.78
C ASN A 26 -2.39 4.86 -4.26
N THR A 27 -1.99 6.07 -4.63
CA THR A 27 -1.62 6.44 -6.01
C THR A 27 -0.48 5.56 -6.53
N SER A 28 0.59 5.41 -5.74
CA SER A 28 1.74 4.61 -6.13
C SER A 28 1.41 3.12 -6.26
N LEU A 29 0.49 2.59 -5.45
CA LEU A 29 0.02 1.21 -5.58
C LEU A 29 -0.84 1.02 -6.84
N ARG A 30 -1.70 1.99 -7.10
CA ARG A 30 -2.59 2.01 -8.26
C ARG A 30 -1.80 1.97 -9.56
N GLU A 31 -0.77 2.82 -9.66
CA GLU A 31 0.18 2.80 -10.77
C GLU A 31 0.87 1.44 -10.91
N ARG A 32 1.34 0.85 -9.79
CA ARG A 32 2.03 -0.44 -9.80
C ARG A 32 1.16 -1.61 -10.27
N LEU A 33 -0.12 -1.60 -9.88
CA LEU A 33 -1.11 -2.62 -10.22
C LEU A 33 -1.87 -2.32 -11.52
N ASN A 34 -1.54 -1.22 -12.21
CA ASN A 34 -2.21 -0.74 -13.41
C ASN A 34 -3.74 -0.65 -13.24
N ILE A 35 -4.17 -0.12 -12.10
CA ILE A 35 -5.60 0.01 -11.76
C ILE A 35 -6.11 1.36 -12.28
N ASP A 36 -7.20 1.33 -13.02
CA ASP A 36 -7.87 2.54 -13.51
C ASP A 36 -8.32 3.44 -12.33
N GLU A 37 -8.36 4.75 -12.53
CA GLU A 37 -8.74 5.71 -11.49
C GLU A 37 -10.17 5.47 -10.98
N SER A 38 -11.06 5.03 -11.88
CA SER A 38 -12.42 4.56 -11.57
C SER A 38 -12.45 3.41 -10.55
N ASN A 39 -11.37 2.61 -10.49
CA ASN A 39 -11.22 1.43 -9.64
C ASN A 39 -10.29 1.67 -8.44
N SER A 40 -10.05 2.91 -8.05
CA SER A 40 -9.23 3.28 -6.88
C SER A 40 -9.65 2.57 -5.57
N ALA A 41 -10.92 2.18 -5.46
CA ALA A 41 -11.43 1.38 -4.35
C ALA A 41 -10.74 0.02 -4.20
N ILE A 42 -10.27 -0.59 -5.30
CA ILE A 42 -9.55 -1.87 -5.29
C ILE A 42 -8.19 -1.69 -4.59
N ALA A 43 -7.44 -0.64 -4.94
CA ALA A 43 -6.15 -0.35 -4.31
C ALA A 43 -6.32 -0.11 -2.80
N SER A 44 -7.34 0.66 -2.40
CA SER A 44 -7.68 0.87 -0.98
C SER A 44 -7.98 -0.43 -0.25
N ARG A 45 -8.73 -1.34 -0.89
CA ARG A 45 -9.06 -2.65 -0.31
C ARG A 45 -7.81 -3.52 -0.12
N VAL A 46 -6.93 -3.56 -1.12
CA VAL A 46 -5.67 -4.32 -1.04
C VAL A 46 -4.78 -3.77 0.08
N ILE A 47 -4.64 -2.45 0.20
CA ILE A 47 -3.89 -1.83 1.30
C ILE A 47 -4.48 -2.25 2.64
N LYS A 48 -5.79 -2.14 2.80
CA LYS A 48 -6.47 -2.54 4.05
C LYS A 48 -6.22 -4.01 4.38
N GLN A 49 -6.36 -4.91 3.42
CA GLN A 49 -6.08 -6.34 3.61
C GLN A 49 -4.61 -6.60 3.99
N THR A 50 -3.67 -5.82 3.43
CA THR A 50 -2.24 -5.95 3.73
C THR A 50 -1.91 -5.41 5.13
N VAL A 51 -2.60 -4.36 5.58
CA VAL A 51 -2.54 -3.86 6.96
C VAL A 51 -3.14 -4.88 7.92
N ASP A 52 -4.32 -5.43 7.62
CA ASP A 52 -5.00 -6.43 8.44
C ASP A 52 -4.18 -7.73 8.54
N ALA A 53 -3.42 -8.07 7.47
CA ALA A 53 -2.45 -9.16 7.47
C ALA A 53 -1.15 -8.85 8.25
N GLY A 54 -0.99 -7.64 8.78
CA GLY A 54 0.18 -7.24 9.58
C GLY A 54 1.47 -7.05 8.77
N LEU A 55 1.40 -6.96 7.44
CA LEU A 55 2.58 -6.84 6.57
C LEU A 55 3.03 -5.38 6.37
N ILE A 56 2.11 -4.44 6.47
CA ILE A 56 2.40 -3.00 6.38
C ILE A 56 1.69 -2.25 7.51
N ARG A 57 2.22 -1.09 7.88
CA ARG A 57 1.67 -0.20 8.91
C ARG A 57 1.59 1.24 8.41
N LEU A 58 0.70 2.03 9.03
CA LEU A 58 0.70 3.47 8.79
C LEU A 58 2.02 4.06 9.32
N TYR A 59 2.63 4.94 8.53
CA TYR A 59 3.82 5.68 8.94
C TYR A 59 3.50 6.64 10.09
N ASP A 60 2.46 7.45 9.90
CA ASP A 60 1.98 8.41 10.89
C ASP A 60 0.44 8.31 11.03
N PRO A 61 -0.06 7.66 12.10
CA PRO A 61 -1.50 7.55 12.35
C PRO A 61 -2.19 8.88 12.66
N LYS A 62 -1.43 9.94 12.99
CA LYS A 62 -1.98 11.29 13.23
C LYS A 62 -2.08 12.14 11.95
N ALA A 63 -1.50 11.66 10.84
CA ALA A 63 -1.55 12.38 9.58
C ALA A 63 -2.99 12.48 9.03
N ASN A 64 -3.24 13.47 8.18
CA ASN A 64 -4.50 13.56 7.46
C ASN A 64 -4.59 12.41 6.43
N ARG A 65 -5.79 11.90 6.12
CA ARG A 65 -6.02 10.81 5.15
C ARG A 65 -5.36 11.07 3.79
N LYS A 66 -5.29 12.33 3.35
CA LYS A 66 -4.60 12.73 2.11
C LYS A 66 -3.08 12.55 2.15
N ALA A 67 -2.49 12.52 3.35
CA ALA A 67 -1.07 12.36 3.60
C ALA A 67 -0.72 10.96 4.13
N TYR A 68 -1.65 10.00 4.10
CA TYR A 68 -1.37 8.64 4.54
C TYR A 68 -0.25 8.02 3.72
N ARG A 69 0.77 7.59 4.46
CA ARG A 69 1.92 6.84 3.96
C ARG A 69 1.97 5.52 4.71
N TYR A 70 2.33 4.48 3.99
CA TYR A 70 2.48 3.15 4.54
C TYR A 70 3.95 2.76 4.52
N VAL A 71 4.37 1.99 5.52
CA VAL A 71 5.72 1.44 5.61
C VAL A 71 5.62 -0.06 5.93
N PRO A 72 6.65 -0.85 5.62
CA PRO A 72 6.71 -2.25 6.01
C PRO A 72 6.56 -2.41 7.52
N PHE A 73 6.05 -3.56 7.98
CA PHE A 73 5.84 -3.80 9.41
C PHE A 73 7.12 -3.70 10.27
N TRP A 74 8.29 -3.95 9.68
CA TRP A 74 9.61 -3.93 10.33
C TRP A 74 10.32 -2.57 10.25
N ALA A 75 9.77 -1.63 9.48
CA ALA A 75 10.27 -0.26 9.37
C ALA A 75 9.77 0.60 10.54
#